data_AF-A0A9D6YPJ4-F1
#
_entry.id   AF-A0A9D6YPJ4-F1
#
_cell.length_a   1.000
_cell.length_b   1.000
_cell.length_c   1.000
_cell.angle_alpha   90.00
_cell.angle_beta   90.00
_cell.angle_gamma   90.00
#
_symmetry.space_group_name_H-M   'P 1'
#
loop_
_entity.id
_entity.type
_entity.pdbx_description
1 polymer ?
#
loop_
_entity_poly.entity_id
_entity_poly.type
_entity_poly.pdbx_seq_one_letter_code
_entity_poly.pdbx_strand_id
1 'polypeptide(L)'
;HGLEINHQWSKSEEFEMFFRAYVNDFITPDVTYFSLLRPLTELKIVELFSKYHQYFPHFSSCNKNFTVFKRSLGSPYRVNARDDKKSFGKTGGGARWCGKCAKCAFMFLMLSTFLSKEEVTGIFGQNLFADITLIPLYQQLLGIKDIKPFDCVGTFEEVAIAFYLVHEKREFNDEPVVKMFERLVLPGMKDISKLKKHIFQVGDIYTIPDEFKTILNV
;
A
#
# COMPACT_ATOMS: atom_id res chain seq x y z
N HIS A 1 -10.38 -7.68 33.50
CA HIS A 1 -10.17 -8.71 32.48
C HIS A 1 -11.06 -8.35 31.30
N GLY A 2 -10.61 -8.10 30.09
CA GLY A 2 -9.40 -8.54 29.39
C GLY A 2 -9.80 -8.91 27.95
N LEU A 3 -10.71 -8.13 27.35
CA LEU A 3 -11.13 -8.34 25.96
C LEU A 3 -10.02 -7.81 25.06
N GLU A 4 -9.62 -8.62 24.09
CA GLU A 4 -8.68 -8.20 23.04
C GLU A 4 -9.38 -7.13 22.19
N ILE A 5 -9.03 -5.85 22.42
CA ILE A 5 -9.52 -4.75 21.61
C ILE A 5 -8.69 -4.71 20.31
N ASN A 6 -9.23 -5.29 19.25
CA ASN A 6 -8.65 -5.22 17.92
C ASN A 6 -9.33 -4.10 17.10
N HIS A 7 -8.64 -2.95 16.96
CA HIS A 7 -9.10 -1.80 16.15
C HIS A 7 -9.23 -2.10 14.64
N GLN A 8 -8.84 -3.30 14.19
CA GLN A 8 -8.97 -3.80 12.82
C GLN A 8 -9.73 -5.13 12.74
N TRP A 9 -10.55 -5.47 13.75
CA TRP A 9 -11.34 -6.71 13.74
C TRP A 9 -12.20 -6.84 12.48
N SER A 10 -12.78 -5.74 11.97
CA SER A 10 -13.56 -5.76 10.73
C SER A 10 -12.79 -6.13 9.46
N LYS A 11 -11.46 -6.30 9.55
CA LYS A 11 -10.59 -6.78 8.46
C LYS A 11 -10.17 -8.25 8.65
N SER A 12 -10.53 -8.87 9.76
CA SER A 12 -10.21 -10.27 10.02
C SER A 12 -11.08 -11.20 9.16
N GLU A 13 -10.60 -12.43 9.02
CA GLU A 13 -11.36 -13.52 8.40
C GLU A 13 -12.55 -13.93 9.27
N GLU A 14 -12.33 -13.95 10.59
CA GLU A 14 -13.37 -14.18 11.59
C GLU A 14 -14.56 -13.23 11.40
N PHE A 15 -14.32 -11.92 11.24
CA PHE A 15 -15.38 -10.95 10.98
C PHE A 15 -16.11 -11.24 9.67
N GLU A 16 -15.37 -11.58 8.60
CA GLU A 16 -15.97 -11.89 7.30
C GLU A 16 -16.91 -13.09 7.40
N MET A 17 -16.50 -14.16 8.11
CA MET A 17 -17.33 -15.33 8.34
C MET A 17 -18.59 -15.00 9.16
N PHE A 18 -18.44 -14.26 10.26
CA PHE A 18 -19.58 -13.85 11.08
C PHE A 18 -20.54 -12.94 10.34
N PHE A 19 -20.02 -11.96 9.59
CA PHE A 19 -20.84 -11.01 8.85
C PHE A 19 -21.55 -11.69 7.68
N ARG A 20 -20.88 -12.62 6.98
CA ARG A 20 -21.52 -13.47 5.98
C ARG A 20 -22.69 -14.26 6.57
N ALA A 21 -22.48 -14.94 7.69
CA ALA A 21 -23.54 -15.70 8.36
C ALA A 21 -24.71 -14.78 8.76
N TYR A 22 -24.39 -13.61 9.32
CA TYR A 22 -25.41 -12.63 9.69
C TYR A 22 -26.25 -12.14 8.50
N VAL A 23 -25.60 -11.82 7.37
CA VAL A 23 -26.29 -11.40 6.14
C VAL A 23 -27.22 -12.52 5.67
N ASN A 24 -26.73 -13.76 5.61
CA ASN A 24 -27.50 -14.92 5.18
C ASN A 24 -28.72 -15.19 6.06
N ASP A 25 -28.54 -15.13 7.38
CA ASP A 25 -29.56 -15.57 8.34
C ASP A 25 -30.60 -14.47 8.64
N PHE A 26 -30.22 -13.19 8.55
CA PHE A 26 -31.05 -12.08 9.02
C PHE A 26 -31.34 -10.99 7.98
N ILE A 27 -30.66 -10.97 6.83
CA ILE A 27 -30.87 -9.95 5.79
C ILE A 27 -31.40 -10.58 4.50
N THR A 28 -30.60 -11.42 3.84
CA THR A 28 -31.00 -12.15 2.64
C THR A 28 -29.98 -13.24 2.30
N PRO A 29 -30.43 -14.43 1.86
CA PRO A 29 -29.54 -15.47 1.32
C PRO A 29 -29.03 -15.15 -0.10
N ASP A 30 -29.61 -14.17 -0.80
CA ASP A 30 -29.26 -13.85 -2.19
C ASP A 30 -27.97 -13.02 -2.31
N VAL A 31 -27.38 -12.58 -1.19
CA VAL A 31 -26.16 -11.79 -1.14
C VAL A 31 -25.09 -12.51 -0.34
N THR A 32 -23.99 -12.86 -1.01
CA THR A 32 -22.82 -13.44 -0.35
C THR A 32 -21.76 -12.38 -0.10
N TYR A 33 -21.48 -12.09 1.17
CA TYR A 33 -20.37 -11.23 1.57
C TYR A 33 -19.04 -12.00 1.52
N PHE A 34 -18.00 -11.44 0.88
CA PHE A 34 -16.65 -12.02 0.81
C PHE A 34 -15.60 -10.99 0.40
N SER A 35 -14.33 -11.30 0.63
CA SER A 35 -13.19 -10.51 0.11
C SER A 35 -12.39 -11.27 -0.93
N LEU A 36 -12.46 -10.82 -2.19
CA LEU A 36 -11.65 -11.38 -3.29
C LEU A 36 -10.15 -11.18 -3.08
N LEU A 37 -9.75 -10.11 -2.37
CA LEU A 37 -8.35 -9.74 -2.20
C LEU A 37 -7.70 -10.37 -0.96
N ARG A 38 -8.47 -10.94 -0.04
CA ARG A 38 -7.96 -11.54 1.22
C ARG A 38 -6.84 -12.57 1.01
N PRO A 39 -6.90 -13.45 -0.01
CA PRO A 39 -5.83 -14.42 -0.24
C PRO A 39 -4.53 -13.82 -0.79
N LEU A 40 -4.52 -12.53 -1.12
CA LEU A 40 -3.41 -11.86 -1.78
C LEU A 40 -2.64 -10.98 -0.80
N THR A 41 -1.32 -10.97 -0.91
CA THR A 41 -0.47 -9.97 -0.27
C THR A 41 -0.65 -8.61 -0.94
N GLU A 42 -0.27 -7.52 -0.26
CA GLU A 42 -0.29 -6.17 -0.85
C GLU A 42 0.63 -6.12 -2.07
N LEU A 43 1.77 -6.81 -2.03
CA LEU A 43 2.67 -6.88 -3.20
C LEU A 43 2.02 -7.58 -4.39
N LYS A 44 1.28 -8.67 -4.16
CA LYS A 44 0.53 -9.36 -5.21
C LYS A 44 -0.60 -8.50 -5.77
N ILE A 45 -1.31 -7.76 -4.91
CA ILE A 45 -2.35 -6.81 -5.34
C ILE A 45 -1.74 -5.72 -6.22
N VAL A 46 -0.59 -5.17 -5.83
CA VAL A 46 0.10 -4.13 -6.63
C VAL A 46 0.64 -4.69 -7.95
N GLU A 47 1.10 -5.94 -7.99
CA GLU A 47 1.47 -6.62 -9.24
C GLU A 47 0.28 -6.64 -10.21
N LEU A 48 -0.89 -7.05 -9.74
CA LEU A 48 -2.10 -7.09 -10.56
C LEU A 48 -2.53 -5.67 -10.97
N PHE A 49 -2.56 -4.73 -10.02
CA PHE A 49 -2.96 -3.35 -10.26
C PHE A 49 -2.04 -2.64 -11.27
N SER A 50 -0.74 -2.96 -11.27
CA SER A 50 0.24 -2.36 -12.19
C SER A 50 -0.11 -2.53 -13.67
N LYS A 51 -0.96 -3.52 -14.00
CA LYS A 51 -1.39 -3.78 -15.39
C LYS A 51 -2.56 -2.90 -15.84
N TYR A 52 -3.18 -2.13 -14.93
CA TYR A 52 -4.37 -1.33 -15.20
C TYR A 52 -4.07 0.18 -15.22
N HIS A 53 -3.28 0.59 -16.22
CA HIS A 53 -2.74 1.95 -16.33
C HIS A 53 -3.84 3.03 -16.38
N GLN A 54 -5.03 2.68 -16.88
CA GLN A 54 -6.18 3.59 -16.93
C GLN A 54 -6.61 4.10 -15.55
N TYR A 55 -6.28 3.39 -14.47
CA TYR A 55 -6.63 3.79 -13.11
C TYR A 55 -5.55 4.62 -12.40
N PHE A 56 -4.34 4.72 -12.97
CA PHE A 56 -3.25 5.49 -12.36
C PHE A 56 -3.61 6.96 -12.09
N PRO A 57 -4.40 7.65 -12.93
CA PRO A 57 -4.82 9.02 -12.64
C PRO A 57 -5.90 9.15 -11.56
N HIS A 58 -6.45 8.05 -11.03
CA HIS A 58 -7.66 8.07 -10.19
C HIS A 58 -7.46 7.50 -8.78
N PHE A 59 -6.41 6.72 -8.55
CA PHE A 59 -6.15 6.11 -7.24
C PHE A 59 -5.30 7.01 -6.31
N SER A 60 -5.46 6.84 -5.00
CA SER A 60 -4.53 7.33 -3.98
C SER A 60 -4.84 6.70 -2.63
N SER A 61 -3.80 6.29 -1.91
CA SER A 61 -3.89 5.87 -0.51
C SER A 61 -3.29 6.89 0.46
N CYS A 62 -2.94 8.09 -0.01
CA CYS A 62 -2.23 9.09 0.78
C CYS A 62 -3.06 9.56 1.98
N ASN A 63 -2.45 9.53 3.17
CA ASN A 63 -3.04 10.01 4.43
C ASN A 63 -3.50 11.48 4.39
N LYS A 64 -3.00 12.27 3.44
CA LYS A 64 -3.30 13.70 3.31
C LYS A 64 -4.20 14.05 2.12
N ASN A 65 -4.66 13.06 1.34
CA ASN A 65 -5.46 13.32 0.13
C ASN A 65 -6.86 13.89 0.46
N PHE A 66 -7.43 13.57 1.62
CA PHE A 66 -8.80 13.92 2.00
C PHE A 66 -8.90 14.82 3.25
N THR A 67 -7.90 15.65 3.52
CA THR A 67 -7.98 16.59 4.65
C THR A 67 -9.09 17.62 4.43
N VAL A 68 -10.03 17.74 5.35
CA VAL A 68 -11.16 18.70 5.27
C VAL A 68 -10.68 20.16 5.28
N PHE A 69 -9.56 20.44 5.97
CA PHE A 69 -9.02 21.78 6.14
C PHE A 69 -7.57 21.86 5.67
N LYS A 70 -7.23 22.89 4.90
CA LYS A 70 -5.84 23.28 4.62
C LYS A 70 -5.53 24.61 5.33
N ARG A 71 -4.28 24.78 5.75
CA ARG A 71 -3.78 26.07 6.22
C ARG A 71 -3.27 26.82 4.99
N SER A 72 -3.84 27.97 4.65
CA SER A 72 -3.24 28.78 3.58
C SER A 72 -1.93 29.38 4.11
N LEU A 73 -0.89 29.41 3.28
CA LEU A 73 0.30 30.17 3.63
C LEU A 73 -0.11 31.62 3.91
N GLY A 74 0.26 32.14 5.09
CA GLY A 74 -0.04 33.51 5.50
C GLY A 74 -1.39 33.77 6.18
N SER A 75 -2.23 32.76 6.42
CA SER A 75 -3.49 32.93 7.18
C SER A 75 -3.50 32.12 8.48
N PRO A 76 -3.89 32.72 9.63
CA PRO A 76 -4.15 31.98 10.86
C PRO A 76 -5.44 31.15 10.77
N TYR A 77 -6.30 31.39 9.76
CA TYR A 77 -7.57 30.69 9.58
C TYR A 77 -7.39 29.41 8.75
N ARG A 78 -8.10 28.34 9.17
CA ARG A 78 -8.26 27.11 8.37
C ARG A 78 -9.26 27.39 7.25
N VAL A 79 -8.85 27.14 6.01
CA VAL A 79 -9.77 27.18 4.85
C VAL A 79 -10.22 25.76 4.53
N ASN A 80 -11.48 25.59 4.13
CA ASN A 80 -11.93 24.28 3.64
C ASN A 80 -11.08 23.90 2.42
N ALA A 81 -10.55 22.68 2.42
CA ALA A 81 -9.81 22.15 1.27
C ALA A 81 -10.66 22.05 0.00
N ARG A 82 -11.99 22.12 0.14
CA ARG A 82 -12.98 22.16 -0.96
C ARG A 82 -13.09 23.54 -1.62
N ASP A 83 -12.82 24.62 -0.90
CA ASP A 83 -12.92 25.99 -1.42
C ASP A 83 -11.69 26.37 -2.27
N ASP A 84 -10.59 25.63 -2.10
CA ASP A 84 -9.46 25.67 -3.02
C ASP A 84 -9.73 24.79 -4.25
N LYS A 85 -10.46 25.36 -5.22
CA LYS A 85 -10.71 24.75 -6.54
C LYS A 85 -9.43 24.37 -7.30
N LYS A 86 -8.22 24.76 -6.83
CA LYS A 86 -6.94 24.30 -7.41
C LYS A 86 -6.46 22.96 -6.86
N SER A 87 -7.04 22.48 -5.76
CA SER A 87 -6.62 21.26 -5.04
C SER A 87 -7.61 20.10 -5.17
N PHE A 88 -8.90 20.37 -5.42
CA PHE A 88 -9.92 19.33 -5.56
C PHE A 88 -9.95 18.84 -7.01
N GLY A 89 -9.45 17.63 -7.27
CA GLY A 89 -9.58 16.99 -8.58
C GLY A 89 -8.59 17.42 -9.66
N LYS A 90 -7.42 18.01 -9.33
CA LYS A 90 -6.36 18.12 -10.33
C LYS A 90 -5.92 16.72 -10.79
N THR A 91 -6.25 16.41 -12.02
CA THR A 91 -5.71 15.31 -12.82
C THR A 91 -4.24 15.60 -13.11
N GLY A 92 -3.36 15.18 -12.22
CA GLY A 92 -1.91 15.29 -12.35
C GLY A 92 -1.22 14.76 -11.09
N GLY A 93 -0.19 13.92 -11.25
CA GLY A 93 0.37 13.05 -10.21
C GLY A 93 0.77 13.71 -8.87
N GLY A 94 1.08 15.01 -8.84
CA GLY A 94 1.46 15.69 -7.60
C GLY A 94 0.30 16.07 -6.65
N ALA A 95 -0.96 16.12 -7.12
CA ALA A 95 -2.05 16.68 -6.31
C ALA A 95 -2.62 15.73 -5.25
N ARG A 96 -2.54 14.42 -5.48
CA ARG A 96 -3.13 13.38 -4.60
C ARG A 96 -2.13 12.70 -3.68
N TRP A 97 -0.84 12.94 -3.89
CA TRP A 97 0.25 12.31 -3.15
C TRP A 97 1.09 13.39 -2.46
N CYS A 98 1.07 13.43 -1.13
CA CYS A 98 1.85 14.44 -0.40
C CYS A 98 3.36 14.19 -0.43
N GLY A 99 3.81 13.02 -0.90
CA GLY A 99 5.21 12.60 -0.96
C GLY A 99 5.90 12.41 0.40
N LYS A 100 5.20 12.60 1.53
CA LYS A 100 5.81 12.72 2.86
C LYS A 100 5.24 11.81 3.95
N CYS A 101 4.23 10.99 3.65
CA CYS A 101 3.59 10.11 4.63
C CYS A 101 3.92 8.63 4.37
N ALA A 102 3.70 7.76 5.37
CA ALA A 102 3.99 6.33 5.29
C ALA A 102 3.30 5.66 4.09
N LYS A 103 2.04 6.00 3.81
CA LYS A 103 1.31 5.49 2.64
C LYS A 103 1.93 5.92 1.31
N CYS A 104 2.50 7.13 1.22
CA CYS A 104 3.19 7.55 0.00
C CYS A 104 4.50 6.77 -0.18
N ALA A 105 5.33 6.67 0.87
CA ALA A 105 6.58 5.93 0.82
C ALA A 105 6.35 4.45 0.50
N PHE A 106 5.39 3.83 1.19
CA PHE A 106 4.99 2.44 0.94
C PHE A 106 4.53 2.24 -0.50
N MET A 107 3.53 2.99 -0.98
CA MET A 107 3.03 2.81 -2.35
C MET A 107 4.07 3.12 -3.43
N PHE A 108 4.95 4.10 -3.20
CA PHE A 108 6.04 4.39 -4.15
C PHE A 108 6.96 3.18 -4.27
N LEU A 109 7.34 2.56 -3.15
CA LEU A 109 8.12 1.32 -3.15
C LEU A 109 7.40 0.19 -3.88
N MET A 110 6.15 -0.10 -3.50
CA MET A 110 5.40 -1.21 -4.08
C MET A 110 5.22 -1.05 -5.59
N LEU A 111 4.88 0.15 -6.07
CA LEU A 111 4.72 0.40 -7.50
C LEU A 111 6.06 0.36 -8.25
N SER A 112 7.15 0.83 -7.64
CA SER A 112 8.49 0.78 -8.25
C SER A 112 8.97 -0.64 -8.57
N THR A 113 8.41 -1.65 -7.89
CA THR A 113 8.74 -3.06 -8.18
C THR A 113 8.27 -3.49 -9.57
N PHE A 114 7.15 -2.94 -10.07
CA PHE A 114 6.52 -3.38 -11.32
C PHE A 114 6.53 -2.29 -12.41
N LEU A 115 6.56 -1.02 -12.04
CA LEU A 115 6.56 0.13 -12.97
C LEU A 115 7.95 0.71 -13.17
N SER A 116 8.20 1.36 -14.31
CA SER A 116 9.46 2.08 -14.54
C SER A 116 9.59 3.30 -13.63
N LYS A 117 10.82 3.82 -13.51
CA LYS A 117 11.11 5.07 -12.80
C LYS A 117 10.29 6.23 -13.34
N GLU A 118 10.16 6.35 -14.66
CA GLU A 118 9.37 7.39 -15.31
C GLU A 118 7.88 7.28 -14.96
N GLU A 119 7.32 6.06 -15.01
CA GLU A 119 5.91 5.82 -14.68
C GLU A 119 5.62 6.18 -13.22
N VAL A 120 6.42 5.65 -12.29
CA VAL A 120 6.18 5.86 -10.86
C VAL A 120 6.42 7.31 -10.46
N THR A 121 7.45 7.97 -11.00
CA THR A 121 7.69 9.39 -10.73
C THR A 121 6.60 10.27 -11.35
N GLY A 122 6.04 9.89 -12.50
CA GLY A 122 4.87 10.53 -13.09
C GLY A 122 3.61 10.44 -12.20
N ILE A 123 3.39 9.29 -11.55
CA ILE A 123 2.27 9.07 -10.63
C ILE A 123 2.38 9.96 -9.39
N PHE A 124 3.56 10.09 -8.80
CA PHE A 124 3.77 10.82 -7.53
C PHE A 124 4.18 12.29 -7.74
N GLY A 125 4.59 12.66 -8.96
CA GLY A 125 5.13 13.98 -9.29
C GLY A 125 6.57 14.23 -8.79
N GLN A 126 7.20 13.25 -8.14
CA GLN A 126 8.56 13.33 -7.63
C GLN A 126 9.13 11.93 -7.38
N ASN A 127 10.46 11.82 -7.34
CA ASN A 127 11.16 10.61 -6.94
C ASN A 127 11.30 10.54 -5.41
N LEU A 128 10.55 9.65 -4.75
CA LEU A 128 10.61 9.53 -3.29
C LEU A 128 11.87 8.81 -2.80
N PHE A 129 12.55 8.03 -3.63
CA PHE A 129 13.82 7.42 -3.23
C PHE A 129 14.96 8.42 -3.18
N ALA A 130 14.85 9.56 -3.89
CA ALA A 130 15.80 10.68 -3.86
C ALA A 130 15.72 11.51 -2.57
N ASP A 131 14.57 11.52 -1.88
CA ASP A 131 14.33 12.36 -0.71
C ASP A 131 14.92 11.72 0.56
N ILE A 132 16.09 12.18 0.97
CA ILE A 132 16.78 11.72 2.18
C ILE A 132 15.95 11.87 3.46
N THR A 133 14.97 12.79 3.48
CA THR A 133 14.11 13.01 4.66
C THR A 133 13.14 11.85 4.88
N LEU A 134 12.94 10.99 3.88
CA LEU A 134 12.10 9.78 3.96
C LEU A 134 12.86 8.56 4.45
N ILE A 135 14.20 8.59 4.56
CA ILE A 135 14.99 7.44 5.05
C ILE A 135 14.48 6.92 6.40
N PRO A 136 14.25 7.77 7.43
CA PRO A 136 13.71 7.30 8.71
C PRO A 136 12.39 6.53 8.57
N LEU A 137 11.55 6.94 7.64
CA LEU A 137 10.25 6.32 7.39
C LEU A 137 10.40 4.96 6.69
N TYR A 138 11.28 4.85 5.69
CA TYR A 138 11.59 3.55 5.08
C TYR A 138 12.26 2.58 6.07
N GLN A 139 13.09 3.06 7.00
CA GLN A 139 13.62 2.24 8.08
C GLN A 139 12.51 1.69 8.99
N GLN A 140 11.47 2.48 9.27
CA GLN A 140 10.29 2.00 10.02
C GLN A 140 9.48 0.98 9.21
N LEU A 141 9.32 1.18 7.90
CA LEU A 141 8.65 0.22 7.00
C LEU A 141 9.42 -1.11 6.89
N LEU A 142 10.74 -1.08 7.04
CA LEU A 142 11.62 -2.26 7.03
C LEU A 142 11.77 -2.92 8.42
N GLY A 143 11.14 -2.37 9.47
CA GLY A 143 11.24 -2.88 10.84
C GLY A 143 12.60 -2.65 11.51
N ILE A 144 13.45 -1.76 10.97
CA ILE A 144 14.76 -1.40 11.55
C ILE A 144 14.59 -0.49 12.78
N LYS A 145 13.52 0.32 12.79
CA LYS A 145 13.17 1.21 13.91
C LYS A 145 11.96 0.65 14.65
N ASP A 146 11.96 0.83 15.97
CA ASP A 146 10.99 0.21 16.90
C ASP A 146 9.53 0.61 16.67
N ILE A 147 9.27 1.73 15.97
CA ILE A 147 7.92 2.24 15.74
C ILE A 147 7.53 2.01 14.28
N LYS A 148 6.78 0.92 14.02
CA LYS A 148 6.06 0.75 12.75
C LYS A 148 5.00 1.85 12.62
N PRO A 149 4.80 2.49 11.46
CA PRO A 149 3.73 3.47 11.29
C PRO A 149 2.38 2.81 11.57
N PHE A 150 1.49 3.49 12.29
CA PHE A 150 0.10 3.04 12.56
C PHE A 150 -0.81 3.10 11.33
N ASP A 151 -0.22 3.06 10.13
CA ASP A 151 -0.91 3.09 8.85
C ASP A 151 -1.07 1.65 8.33
N CYS A 152 -2.11 1.36 7.55
CA CYS A 152 -2.24 0.06 6.87
C CYS A 152 -1.17 -0.07 5.77
N VAL A 153 0.04 -0.46 6.16
CA VAL A 153 1.18 -0.75 5.27
C VAL A 153 1.52 -2.23 5.43
N GLY A 154 2.13 -2.81 4.39
CA GLY A 154 2.45 -4.23 4.33
C GLY A 154 3.34 -4.74 5.46
N THR A 155 3.59 -6.04 5.45
CA THR A 155 4.52 -6.69 6.39
C THR A 155 5.97 -6.27 6.13
N PHE A 156 6.85 -6.48 7.11
CA PHE A 156 8.27 -6.21 6.92
C PHE A 156 8.88 -7.09 5.82
N GLU A 157 8.40 -8.32 5.69
CA GLU A 157 8.82 -9.26 4.64
C GLU A 157 8.42 -8.76 3.24
N GLU A 158 7.18 -8.29 3.07
CA GLU A 158 6.73 -7.69 1.80
C GLU A 158 7.56 -6.47 1.42
N VAL A 159 7.83 -5.58 2.37
CA VAL A 159 8.64 -4.38 2.14
C VAL A 159 10.08 -4.74 1.76
N ALA A 160 10.68 -5.72 2.45
CA ALA A 160 12.03 -6.18 2.13
C ALA A 160 12.11 -6.83 0.74
N ILE A 161 11.13 -7.65 0.37
CA ILE A 161 11.05 -8.25 -0.97
C ILE A 161 10.81 -7.20 -2.04
N ALA A 162 9.96 -6.19 -1.78
CA ALA A 162 9.76 -5.08 -2.70
C ALA A 162 11.08 -4.32 -2.94
N PHE A 163 11.83 -4.01 -1.89
CA PHE A 163 13.13 -3.36 -2.05
C PHE A 163 14.13 -4.21 -2.81
N TYR A 164 14.17 -5.52 -2.54
CA TYR A 164 15.01 -6.45 -3.29
C TYR A 164 14.67 -6.43 -4.79
N LEU A 165 13.37 -6.44 -5.15
CA LEU A 165 12.94 -6.36 -6.55
C LEU A 165 13.31 -5.02 -7.21
N VAL A 166 13.18 -3.90 -6.48
CA VAL A 166 13.63 -2.59 -6.95
C VAL A 166 15.14 -2.57 -7.20
N HIS A 167 15.93 -3.13 -6.29
CA HIS A 167 17.39 -3.23 -6.42
C HIS A 167 17.80 -4.05 -7.65
N GLU A 168 17.14 -5.19 -7.89
CA GLU A 168 17.40 -6.06 -9.05
C GLU A 168 17.14 -5.36 -10.39
N LYS A 169 16.16 -4.43 -10.43
CA LYS A 169 15.86 -3.62 -11.62
C LYS A 169 16.91 -2.55 -11.93
N ARG A 170 17.73 -2.16 -10.95
CA ARG A 170 18.83 -1.19 -11.07
C ARG A 170 18.46 0.26 -11.40
N GLU A 171 17.21 0.57 -11.75
CA GLU A 171 16.75 1.93 -12.11
C GLU A 171 16.90 2.97 -10.98
N PHE A 172 16.96 2.51 -9.73
CA PHE A 172 17.00 3.36 -8.53
C PHE A 172 18.23 3.12 -7.64
N ASN A 173 19.22 2.32 -8.08
CA ASN A 173 20.35 1.93 -7.20
C ASN A 173 21.21 3.11 -6.77
N ASP A 174 21.17 4.22 -7.51
CA ASP A 174 21.87 5.43 -7.10
C ASP A 174 21.15 6.27 -6.05
N GLU A 175 19.87 6.02 -5.83
CA GLU A 175 19.04 6.80 -4.93
C GLU A 175 19.36 6.48 -3.46
N PRO A 176 19.37 7.49 -2.57
CA PRO A 176 19.80 7.34 -1.19
C PRO A 176 18.96 6.33 -0.39
N VAL A 177 17.66 6.20 -0.68
CA VAL A 177 16.81 5.19 -0.02
C VAL A 177 17.18 3.76 -0.44
N VAL A 178 17.51 3.51 -1.71
CA VAL A 178 17.91 2.17 -2.19
C VAL A 178 19.30 1.82 -1.66
N LYS A 179 20.25 2.77 -1.68
CA LYS A 179 21.56 2.62 -1.04
C LYS A 179 21.46 2.31 0.46
N MET A 180 20.47 2.89 1.13
CA MET A 180 20.20 2.58 2.54
C MET A 180 19.77 1.12 2.72
N PHE A 181 18.87 0.61 1.88
CA PHE A 181 18.46 -0.79 1.90
C PHE A 181 19.63 -1.75 1.59
N GLU A 182 20.40 -1.46 0.54
CA GLU A 182 21.58 -2.24 0.14
C GLU A 182 22.61 -2.39 1.26
N ARG A 183 22.80 -1.32 2.05
CA ARG A 183 23.75 -1.32 3.16
C ARG A 183 23.21 -1.97 4.42
N LEU A 184 21.95 -1.74 4.77
CA LEU A 184 21.41 -2.08 6.09
C LEU A 184 20.61 -3.38 6.13
N VAL A 185 20.01 -3.80 5.03
CA VAL A 185 19.06 -4.93 5.00
C VAL A 185 19.52 -6.05 4.08
N LEU A 186 19.91 -5.71 2.85
CA LEU A 186 20.28 -6.70 1.83
C LEU A 186 21.33 -7.74 2.31
N PRO A 187 22.40 -7.39 3.06
CA PRO A 187 23.40 -8.35 3.51
C PRO A 187 22.86 -9.38 4.51
N GLY A 188 21.76 -9.06 5.20
CA GLY A 188 21.11 -9.93 6.18
C GLY A 188 19.98 -10.78 5.62
N MET A 189 19.54 -10.54 4.38
CA MET A 189 18.45 -11.30 3.77
C MET A 189 18.89 -12.74 3.46
N LYS A 190 18.09 -13.71 3.90
CA LYS A 190 18.30 -15.15 3.65
C LYS A 190 17.09 -15.71 2.91
N ASP A 191 17.30 -16.81 2.19
CA ASP A 191 16.24 -17.56 1.50
C ASP A 191 15.30 -16.69 0.63
N ILE A 192 15.87 -15.70 -0.07
CA ILE A 192 15.11 -14.70 -0.85
C ILE A 192 14.14 -15.38 -1.83
N SER A 193 14.55 -16.47 -2.48
CA SER A 193 13.69 -17.24 -3.38
C SER A 193 12.47 -17.83 -2.68
N LYS A 194 12.62 -18.31 -1.45
CA LYS A 194 11.52 -18.86 -0.64
C LYS A 194 10.58 -17.74 -0.19
N LEU A 195 11.13 -16.62 0.29
CA LEU A 195 10.35 -15.45 0.67
C LEU A 195 9.55 -14.90 -0.51
N LYS A 196 10.17 -14.75 -1.69
CA LYS A 196 9.47 -14.38 -2.92
C LYS A 196 8.32 -15.35 -3.21
N LYS A 197 8.58 -16.65 -3.20
CA LYS A 197 7.53 -17.67 -3.44
C LYS A 197 6.36 -17.50 -2.48
N HIS A 198 6.64 -17.29 -1.19
CA HIS A 198 5.61 -17.06 -0.17
C HIS A 198 4.81 -15.78 -0.43
N ILE A 199 5.48 -14.64 -0.66
CA ILE A 199 4.81 -13.35 -0.86
C ILE A 199 3.89 -13.35 -2.11
N PHE A 200 4.25 -14.06 -3.17
CA PHE A 200 3.43 -14.13 -4.39
C PHE A 200 2.46 -15.32 -4.43
N GLN A 201 2.46 -16.17 -3.40
CA GLN A 201 1.51 -17.28 -3.29
C GLN A 201 0.12 -16.75 -2.93
N VAL A 202 -0.90 -17.34 -3.56
CA VAL A 202 -2.29 -17.11 -3.16
C VAL A 202 -2.61 -17.98 -1.96
N GLY A 203 -3.11 -17.34 -0.91
CA GLY A 203 -3.57 -18.01 0.29
C GLY A 203 -4.89 -18.75 0.08
N ASP A 204 -5.54 -19.04 1.18
CA ASP A 204 -6.77 -19.83 1.18
C ASP A 204 -7.94 -19.08 0.52
N ILE A 205 -8.61 -19.77 -0.42
CA ILE A 205 -9.73 -19.22 -1.22
C ILE A 205 -11.09 -19.79 -0.81
N TYR A 206 -11.18 -20.52 0.30
CA TYR A 206 -12.41 -21.24 0.67
C TYR A 206 -13.57 -20.29 0.99
N THR A 207 -13.30 -19.03 1.35
CA THR A 207 -14.35 -18.03 1.52
C THR A 207 -14.82 -17.43 0.19
N ILE A 208 -14.14 -17.66 -0.94
CA ILE A 208 -14.53 -17.08 -2.24
C ILE A 208 -15.57 -18.00 -2.91
N PRO A 209 -16.72 -17.48 -3.37
CA PRO A 209 -17.69 -18.28 -4.12
C PRO A 209 -17.11 -18.83 -5.43
N ASP A 210 -17.54 -20.02 -5.86
CA ASP A 210 -16.93 -20.77 -6.96
C ASP A 210 -16.86 -19.98 -8.28
N GLU A 211 -17.90 -19.20 -8.58
CA GLU A 211 -17.99 -18.34 -9.77
C GLU A 211 -16.90 -17.24 -9.81
N PHE A 212 -16.29 -16.89 -8.68
CA PHE A 212 -15.23 -15.88 -8.58
C PHE A 212 -13.84 -16.49 -8.40
N LYS A 213 -13.70 -17.80 -8.14
CA LYS A 213 -12.39 -18.44 -7.91
C LYS A 213 -11.48 -18.33 -9.14
N THR A 214 -12.04 -18.40 -10.34
CA THR A 214 -11.29 -18.29 -11.59
C THR A 214 -10.73 -16.88 -11.83
N ILE A 215 -11.28 -15.84 -11.21
CA ILE A 215 -10.81 -14.45 -11.40
C ILE A 215 -9.38 -14.27 -10.88
N LEU A 216 -9.02 -14.96 -9.80
CA LEU A 216 -7.68 -14.89 -9.26
C LEU A 216 -6.65 -15.61 -10.15
N ASN A 217 -7.10 -16.45 -11.11
CA ASN A 217 -6.27 -17.19 -12.07
C ASN A 217 -4.97 -17.73 -11.41
N VAL A 218 -5.17 -18.36 -10.25
CA VAL A 218 -4.22 -19.21 -9.54
C VAL A 218 -4.87 -20.57 -9.35
#